data_AF-A0A0G1EPR6-F1
#
_entry.id   AF-A0A0G1EPR6-F1
#
_cell.length_a   1.000
_cell.length_b   1.000
_cell.length_c   1.000
_cell.angle_alpha   90.00
_cell.angle_beta   90.00
_cell.angle_gamma   90.00
#
_symmetry.space_group_name_H-M   'P 1'
#
loop_
_entity.id
_entity.type
_entity.pdbx_description
1 polymer ?
#
loop_
_entity_poly.entity_id
_entity_poly.type
_entity_poly.pdbx_seq_one_letter_code
_entity_poly.pdbx_strand_id
1 'polypeptide(L)'
;VVVMTIDGTSGKLVGSPDIISRGFVYMKDSKKLIEEARNRIRDILKSTEGKKLADETFIRDKVRNELGQFLFQKTERRPMILPVVIEV
;
A
#
# COMPACT_ATOMS: atom_id res chain seq x y z
N VAL A 1 -5.14 4.33 6.18
CA VAL A 1 -3.78 4.89 6.02
C VAL A 1 -2.85 3.74 5.74
N VAL A 2 -1.96 3.91 4.76
CA VAL A 2 -0.96 2.92 4.37
C VAL A 2 0.40 3.59 4.51
N VAL A 3 1.30 3.02 5.30
CA VAL A 3 2.66 3.54 5.52
C VAL A 3 3.65 2.57 4.88
N MET A 4 4.54 3.10 4.05
CA MET A 4 5.54 2.33 3.31
C MET A 4 6.89 2.98 3.52
N THR A 5 7.88 2.19 3.92
CA THR A 5 9.26 2.64 4.03
C THR A 5 10.04 2.17 2.81
N ILE A 6 10.77 3.07 2.16
CA ILE A 6 11.50 2.80 0.93
C ILE A 6 12.94 3.28 1.08
N ASP A 7 13.89 2.49 0.61
CA ASP A 7 15.30 2.86 0.53
C ASP A 7 15.48 3.87 -0.62
N GLY A 8 15.95 5.07 -0.30
CA GLY A 8 16.12 6.16 -1.27
C GLY A 8 17.12 5.87 -2.39
N THR A 9 18.09 4.99 -2.11
CA THR A 9 19.15 4.63 -3.06
C THR A 9 18.70 3.50 -3.98
N SER A 10 18.07 2.46 -3.44
CA SER A 10 17.68 1.27 -4.20
C SER A 10 16.24 1.30 -4.72
N GLY A 11 15.39 2.20 -4.20
CA GLY A 11 13.97 2.28 -4.49
C GLY A 11 13.18 1.05 -4.00
N LYS A 12 13.77 0.24 -3.11
CA LYS A 12 13.17 -0.99 -2.61
C LYS A 12 12.38 -0.74 -1.34
N LEU A 13 11.32 -1.52 -1.17
CA LEU A 13 10.56 -1.53 0.06
C LEU A 13 11.40 -2.07 1.22
N VAL A 14 11.53 -1.29 2.28
CA VAL A 14 12.18 -1.68 3.53
C VAL A 14 11.13 -2.29 4.44
N GLY A 15 11.17 -3.61 4.58
CA GLY A 15 10.27 -4.35 5.46
C GLY A 15 8.84 -4.48 4.93
N SER A 16 7.86 -4.31 5.82
CA SER A 16 6.45 -4.58 5.54
C SER A 16 5.61 -3.31 5.62
N PRO A 17 4.68 -3.07 4.69
CA PRO A 17 3.78 -1.93 4.79
C PRO A 17 2.89 -2.04 6.04
N ASP A 18 2.70 -0.92 6.72
CA ASP A 18 1.76 -0.82 7.83
C ASP A 18 0.41 -0.29 7.33
N ILE A 19 -0.68 -0.89 7.80
CA ILE A 19 -2.04 -0.58 7.37
C ILE A 19 -2.87 -0.27 8.60
N ILE A 20 -3.29 0.99 8.70
CA ILE A 20 -4.18 1.48 9.75
C ILE A 20 -5.54 1.76 9.13
N SER A 21 -6.55 0.98 9.53
CA SER A 21 -7.94 1.15 9.09
C SER A 21 -8.71 1.99 10.11
N ARG A 22 -9.46 3.00 9.64
CA ARG A 22 -10.39 3.80 10.45
C ARG A 22 -11.71 3.93 9.69
N GLY A 23 -12.84 3.54 10.32
CA GLY A 23 -14.18 3.66 9.73
C GLY A 23 -14.47 2.74 8.52
N PHE A 24 -13.56 1.84 8.16
CA PHE A 24 -13.74 0.91 7.03
C PHE A 24 -13.90 -0.53 7.51
N VAL A 25 -12.83 -1.10 8.07
CA VAL A 25 -12.82 -2.47 8.63
C VAL A 25 -12.19 -2.49 10.01
N TYR A 26 -12.72 -3.33 10.90
CA TYR A 26 -12.13 -3.57 12.20
C TYR A 26 -10.99 -4.58 12.07
N MET A 27 -9.77 -4.18 12.44
CA MET A 27 -8.55 -4.98 12.18
C MET A 27 -8.57 -6.37 12.82
N LYS A 28 -9.28 -6.55 13.95
CA LYS A 28 -9.36 -7.84 14.63
C LYS A 28 -10.18 -8.87 13.84
N ASP A 29 -11.23 -8.42 13.17
CA ASP A 29 -12.17 -9.30 12.44
C ASP A 29 -11.76 -9.46 10.97
N SER A 30 -11.00 -8.50 10.44
CA SER A 30 -10.60 -8.43 9.03
C SER A 30 -9.14 -8.80 8.77
N LYS A 31 -8.52 -9.60 9.66
CA LYS A 31 -7.09 -9.97 9.54
C LYS A 31 -6.72 -10.49 8.14
N LYS A 32 -7.55 -11.38 7.58
CA LYS A 32 -7.30 -11.95 6.24
C LYS A 32 -7.29 -10.88 5.15
N LEU A 33 -8.27 -9.96 5.16
CA LEU A 33 -8.34 -8.87 4.18
C LEU A 33 -7.13 -7.93 4.30
N ILE A 34 -6.69 -7.64 5.53
CA ILE A 34 -5.53 -6.78 5.79
C ILE A 34 -4.23 -7.45 5.33
N GLU A 35 -4.06 -8.76 5.57
CA GLU A 35 -2.90 -9.50 5.06
C GLU A 35 -2.88 -9.58 3.53
N GLU A 36 -4.04 -9.83 2.90
CA GLU A 36 -4.16 -9.80 1.43
C GLU A 36 -3.83 -8.40 0.88
N ALA A 37 -4.32 -7.34 1.52
CA ALA A 37 -3.98 -5.96 1.17
C ALA A 37 -2.48 -5.68 1.28
N ARG A 38 -1.83 -6.15 2.36
CA ARG A 38 -0.39 -6.00 2.57
C ARG A 38 0.41 -6.72 1.49
N ASN A 39 0.03 -7.94 1.14
CA ASN A 39 0.67 -8.69 0.06
C ASN A 39 0.50 -7.98 -1.28
N ARG A 40 -0.70 -7.47 -1.57
CA ARG A 40 -0.96 -6.71 -2.79
C ARG A 40 -0.07 -5.46 -2.89
N ILE A 41 0.11 -4.72 -1.80
CA ILE A 41 1.03 -3.56 -1.77
C ILE A 41 2.47 -3.98 -2.07
N ARG A 42 2.95 -5.09 -1.49
CA ARG A 42 4.30 -5.60 -1.79
C ARG A 42 4.47 -5.93 -3.26
N ASP A 43 3.48 -6.55 -3.90
CA ASP A 43 3.53 -6.90 -5.32
C ASP A 43 3.55 -5.64 -6.21
N ILE A 44 2.73 -4.64 -5.87
CA ILE A 44 2.73 -3.33 -6.53
C ILE A 44 4.12 -2.69 -6.46
N LEU A 45 4.74 -2.67 -5.29
CA LEU A 45 6.05 -2.05 -5.08
C LEU A 45 7.17 -2.83 -5.78
N LYS A 46 7.16 -4.17 -5.72
CA LYS A 46 8.11 -5.03 -6.46
C LYS A 46 8.11 -4.75 -7.96
N SER A 47 6.95 -4.52 -8.56
CA SER A 47 6.86 -4.18 -10.00
C SER A 47 7.42 -2.78 -10.35
N THR A 48 7.80 -2.02 -9.33
CA THR A 48 8.29 -0.64 -9.44
C THR A 48 9.77 -0.53 -9.02
N GLU A 49 10.37 -1.60 -8.48
CA GLU A 49 11.79 -1.67 -8.12
C GLU A 49 12.70 -1.46 -9.34
N GLY A 50 13.78 -0.70 -9.18
CA GLY A 50 14.80 -0.48 -10.22
C GLY A 50 14.42 0.51 -11.33
N LYS A 51 13.18 1.01 -11.35
CA LYS A 51 12.85 2.18 -12.16
C LYS A 51 13.37 3.41 -11.43
N LYS A 52 14.40 4.06 -12.01
CA LYS A 52 15.07 5.30 -11.52
C LYS A 52 14.13 6.14 -10.68
N LEU A 53 14.47 6.32 -9.40
CA LEU A 53 13.72 7.07 -8.38
C LEU A 53 12.22 6.97 -8.62
N ALA A 54 11.60 5.92 -8.09
CA ALA A 54 10.15 5.87 -8.03
C ALA A 54 9.67 7.16 -7.34
N ASP A 55 9.17 8.10 -8.15
CA ASP A 55 8.64 9.37 -7.68
C ASP A 55 7.65 9.02 -6.57
N GLU A 56 7.84 9.60 -5.39
CA GLU A 56 6.98 9.37 -4.23
C GLU A 56 5.51 9.54 -4.63
N THR A 57 5.23 10.48 -5.53
CA THR A 57 3.91 10.74 -6.11
C THR A 57 3.41 9.55 -6.92
N PHE A 58 4.25 8.98 -7.79
CA PHE A 58 3.90 7.81 -8.58
C PHE A 58 3.58 6.60 -7.70
N ILE A 59 4.39 6.33 -6.66
CA ILE A 59 4.12 5.23 -5.72
C ILE A 59 2.81 5.46 -4.99
N ARG A 60 2.60 6.67 -4.46
CA ARG A 60 1.36 7.04 -3.75
C ARG A 60 0.14 6.81 -4.64
N ASP A 61 0.18 7.27 -5.88
CA ASP A 61 -0.95 7.13 -6.80
C ASP A 61 -1.18 5.68 -7.23
N LYS A 62 -0.11 4.93 -7.54
CA LYS A 62 -0.22 3.52 -7.91
C LYS A 62 -0.81 2.68 -6.79
N VAL A 63 -0.34 2.88 -5.56
CA VAL A 63 -0.87 2.19 -4.37
C VAL A 63 -2.32 2.58 -4.10
N ARG A 64 -2.66 3.89 -4.18
CA ARG A 64 -4.04 4.35 -4.01
C ARG A 64 -4.99 3.69 -5.01
N ASN A 65 -4.62 3.65 -6.29
CA ASN A 65 -5.47 3.15 -7.36
C ASN A 65 -5.66 1.62 -7.28
N GLU A 66 -4.55 0.88 -7.22
CA GLU A 66 -4.63 -0.58 -7.22
C GLU A 66 -5.19 -1.15 -5.92
N LEU A 67 -4.82 -0.59 -4.77
CA LEU A 67 -5.39 -1.02 -3.50
C LEU A 67 -6.86 -0.64 -3.41
N GLY A 68 -7.25 0.54 -3.93
CA GLY A 68 -8.65 0.96 -4.02
C GLY A 68 -9.49 0.00 -4.84
N GLN A 69 -8.98 -0.43 -5.99
CA GLN A 69 -9.65 -1.41 -6.84
C GLN A 69 -9.78 -2.77 -6.13
N PHE A 70 -8.71 -3.24 -5.48
CA PHE A 70 -8.71 -4.49 -4.72
C PHE A 70 -9.76 -4.47 -3.59
N LEU A 71 -9.79 -3.40 -2.79
CA LEU A 71 -10.74 -3.27 -1.68
C LEU A 71 -12.18 -3.19 -2.18
N PHE A 72 -12.43 -2.50 -3.29
CA PHE A 72 -13.75 -2.44 -3.90
C PHE A 72 -14.21 -3.82 -4.39
N GLN A 73 -13.35 -4.58 -5.08
CA GLN A 73 -13.70 -5.92 -5.55
C GLN A 73 -14.00 -6.90 -4.41
N LYS A 74 -13.35 -6.75 -3.25
CA LYS A 74 -13.51 -7.65 -2.11
C LYS A 74 -14.66 -7.25 -1.17
N THR A 75 -15.00 -5.97 -1.10
CA THR A 75 -15.90 -5.44 -0.06
C THR A 75 -17.05 -4.60 -0.59
N GLU A 76 -17.08 -4.32 -1.90
CA GLU A 76 -18.02 -3.41 -2.57
C GLU A 76 -18.06 -1.99 -1.98
N ARG A 77 -17.02 -1.62 -1.22
CA ARG A 77 -16.87 -0.32 -0.58
C ARG A 77 -15.66 0.42 -1.14
N ARG A 78 -15.72 1.75 -1.16
CA ARG A 78 -14.65 2.64 -1.63
C ARG A 78 -14.08 3.45 -0.45
N PRO A 79 -13.22 2.86 0.38
CA PRO A 79 -12.60 3.60 1.47
C PRO A 79 -11.62 4.65 0.93
N MET A 80 -11.43 5.73 1.68
CA MET A 80 -10.36 6.68 1.41
C MET A 80 -9.00 6.06 1.76
N ILE A 81 -8.08 6.05 0.79
CA ILE A 81 -6.74 5.50 0.94
C ILE A 81 -5.75 6.67 0.93
N LEU A 82 -5.08 6.84 2.07
CA LEU A 82 -4.00 7.79 2.26
C LEU A 82 -2.67 7.02 2.36
N PRO A 83 -1.91 6.91 1.25
CA PRO A 83 -0.57 6.34 1.25
C PRO A 83 0.45 7.39 1.71
N VAL A 84 1.35 6.97 2.59
CA VAL A 84 2.48 7.75 3.12
C VAL A 84 3.75 6.96 2.81
N VAL A 85 4.71 7.61 2.15
CA VAL A 85 6.01 7.04 1.84
C VAL A 85 7.03 7.70 2.77
N ILE A 86 7.86 6.87 3.41
CA ILE A 86 8.98 7.30 4.24
C ILE A 86 10.24 6.83 3.52
N GLU A 87 11.10 7.76 3.15
CA GLU A 87 12.41 7.45 2.58
C GLU A 87 13.44 7.30 3.70
N VAL A 88 14.27 6.26 3.61
CA VAL A 88 15.38 5.96 4.55
C VAL A 88 16.69 5.69 3.81
#